data_AF-A0AAW8KU34-F1
#
_entry.id   AF-A0AAW8KU34-F1
#
_cell.length_a   1.000
_cell.length_b   1.000
_cell.length_c   1.000
_cell.angle_alpha   90.00
_cell.angle_beta   90.00
_cell.angle_gamma   90.00
#
_symmetry.space_group_name_H-M   'P 1'
#
loop_
_entity.id
_entity.type
_entity.pdbx_description
1 polymer ?
#
loop_
_entity_poly.entity_id
_entity_poly.type
_entity_poly.pdbx_seq_one_letter_code
_entity_poly.pdbx_strand_id
1 'polypeptide(L)'
;DLPVYATVPRSPIQETRMNILKKKKSIPILAVKSSDDIAIESLRSIRTAIHFALTSAKNNIIMIAGPSPEVGKSFISTNLATIFAQGNKRVLLIDADMRRGYMHKY
;
A
#
# COMPACT_ATOMS: atom_id res chain seq x y z
N ASP A 1 24.17 0.88 -4.95
CA ASP A 1 22.83 1.14 -5.49
C ASP A 1 21.75 0.51 -4.64
N LEU A 2 20.62 1.20 -4.46
CA LEU A 2 19.45 0.67 -3.76
C LEU A 2 18.54 -0.04 -4.78
N PRO A 3 18.10 -1.29 -4.51
CA PRO A 3 17.22 -2.00 -5.44
C PRO A 3 15.85 -1.31 -5.51
N VAL A 4 15.41 -1.01 -6.73
CA VAL A 4 14.07 -0.47 -7.00
C VAL A 4 13.12 -1.65 -7.21
N TYR A 5 12.24 -1.89 -6.24
CA TYR A 5 11.28 -3.01 -6.30
C TYR A 5 10.11 -2.77 -7.26
N ALA A 6 9.67 -1.51 -7.42
CA ALA A 6 8.67 -1.12 -8.42
C ALA A 6 8.60 0.39 -8.57
N THR A 7 8.02 0.82 -9.70
CA THR A 7 7.51 2.17 -9.92
C THR A 7 5.99 2.12 -9.90
N VAL A 8 5.36 2.89 -9.00
CA VAL A 8 3.90 2.93 -8.86
C VAL A 8 3.37 4.22 -9.51
N PRO A 9 2.64 4.14 -10.63
CA PRO A 9 2.05 5.31 -11.26
C PRO A 9 0.92 5.88 -10.41
N ARG A 10 0.59 7.15 -10.66
CA ARG A 10 -0.59 7.77 -10.05
C ARG A 10 -1.86 7.17 -10.65
N SER A 11 -2.81 6.82 -9.80
CA SER A 11 -4.15 6.37 -10.22
C SER A 11 -5.09 7.58 -10.33
N PRO A 12 -5.63 7.89 -11.51
CA PRO A 12 -6.63 8.96 -11.68
C PRO A 12 -7.89 8.70 -10.84
N ILE A 13 -8.25 7.42 -10.68
CA ILE A 13 -9.39 6.99 -9.87
C ILE A 13 -9.15 7.33 -8.40
N GLN A 14 -7.95 7.05 -7.89
CA GLN A 14 -7.58 7.37 -6.51
C GLN A 14 -7.50 8.88 -6.28
N GLU A 15 -6.90 9.65 -7.20
CA GLU A 15 -6.79 11.11 -7.09
C GLU A 15 -8.16 11.79 -7.06
N THR A 16 -9.03 11.42 -8.00
CA THR A 16 -10.41 11.94 -8.07
C THR A 16 -11.15 11.66 -6.77
N ARG A 17 -10.99 10.45 -6.22
CA ARG A 17 -11.61 10.05 -4.96
C ARG A 17 -11.04 10.81 -3.78
N MET A 18 -9.73 11.01 -3.67
CA MET A 18 -9.14 11.78 -2.57
C MET A 18 -9.70 13.21 -2.49
N ASN A 19 -9.96 13.84 -3.64
CA ASN A 19 -10.57 15.17 -3.69
C ASN A 19 -12.03 15.18 -3.22
N ILE A 20 -12.81 14.16 -3.59
CA ILE A 20 -14.20 13.98 -3.16
C ILE A 20 -14.29 13.59 -1.67
N LEU A 21 -13.31 12.83 -1.18
CA LEU A 21 -13.30 12.23 0.15
C LEU A 21 -12.78 13.14 1.25
N LYS A 22 -12.23 14.33 0.94
CA LYS A 22 -12.07 15.40 1.94
C LYS A 22 -13.38 15.69 2.70
N LYS A 23 -14.54 15.29 2.15
CA LYS A 23 -15.88 15.39 2.77
C LYS A 23 -16.44 14.09 3.40
N LYS A 24 -15.83 12.90 3.20
CA LYS A 24 -16.34 11.62 3.73
C LYS A 24 -15.41 11.01 4.78
N LYS A 25 -15.97 10.21 5.69
CA LYS A 25 -15.24 9.58 6.81
C LYS A 25 -14.33 8.39 6.42
N SER A 26 -14.49 7.80 5.23
CA SER A 26 -13.75 6.58 4.82
C SER A 26 -13.21 6.67 3.38
N ILE A 27 -11.96 6.24 3.20
CA ILE A 27 -11.19 6.20 1.95
C ILE A 27 -11.25 4.76 1.42
N PRO A 28 -11.79 4.51 0.22
CA PRO A 28 -11.84 3.16 -0.31
C PRO A 28 -10.44 2.63 -0.62
N ILE A 29 -10.23 1.36 -0.34
CA ILE A 29 -9.03 0.62 -0.74
C ILE A 29 -9.09 0.34 -2.25
N LEU A 30 -8.12 0.88 -2.99
CA LEU A 30 -8.07 0.78 -4.45
C LEU A 30 -7.95 -0.68 -4.93
N ALA A 31 -7.14 -1.50 -4.25
CA ALA A 31 -6.98 -2.93 -4.55
C ALA A 31 -8.29 -3.74 -4.49
N VAL A 32 -9.30 -3.25 -3.77
CA VAL A 32 -10.64 -3.85 -3.72
C VAL A 32 -11.57 -3.25 -4.77
N LYS A 33 -11.50 -1.93 -4.97
CA LYS A 33 -12.46 -1.19 -5.83
C LYS A 33 -12.10 -1.15 -7.31
N SER A 34 -10.82 -1.22 -7.65
CA SER A 34 -10.30 -1.24 -9.02
C SER A 34 -9.03 -2.08 -9.04
N SER A 35 -9.22 -3.40 -8.95
CA SER A 35 -8.10 -4.34 -8.90
C SER A 35 -7.28 -4.37 -10.20
N ASP A 36 -7.86 -3.89 -11.29
CA ASP A 36 -7.28 -3.77 -12.63
C ASP A 36 -6.48 -2.47 -12.84
N ASP A 37 -6.49 -1.54 -11.87
CA ASP A 37 -5.74 -0.29 -11.96
C ASP A 37 -4.23 -0.56 -12.04
N ILE A 38 -3.53 0.18 -12.90
CA ILE A 38 -2.09 0.03 -13.16
C ILE A 38 -1.27 0.21 -11.86
N ALA A 39 -1.71 1.10 -10.96
CA ALA A 39 -1.05 1.28 -9.67
C ALA A 39 -1.13 0.00 -8.82
N ILE A 40 -2.24 -0.75 -8.90
CA ILE A 40 -2.43 -2.02 -8.21
C ILE A 40 -1.58 -3.12 -8.84
N GLU A 41 -1.44 -3.14 -10.17
CA GLU A 41 -0.55 -4.09 -10.84
C GLU A 41 0.91 -3.87 -10.42
N SER A 42 1.37 -2.62 -10.33
CA SER A 42 2.70 -2.31 -9.78
C SER A 42 2.88 -2.86 -8.35
N LEU A 43 1.84 -2.82 -7.50
CA LEU A 43 1.89 -3.40 -6.16
C LEU A 43 1.91 -4.93 -6.17
N ARG A 44 1.29 -5.59 -7.16
CA ARG A 44 1.42 -7.05 -7.33
C ARG A 44 2.86 -7.45 -7.67
N SER A 45 3.55 -6.65 -8.47
CA SER A 45 4.99 -6.83 -8.73
C SER A 45 5.82 -6.67 -7.46
N ILE A 46 5.52 -5.67 -6.61
CA ILE A 46 6.15 -5.53 -5.29
C ILE A 46 5.92 -6.77 -4.44
N ARG A 47 4.69 -7.28 -4.36
CA ARG A 47 4.38 -8.51 -3.60
C ARG A 47 5.27 -9.68 -4.04
N THR A 48 5.41 -9.89 -5.35
CA THR A 48 6.25 -10.96 -5.89
C THR A 48 7.72 -10.78 -5.51
N ALA A 49 8.26 -9.56 -5.64
CA ALA A 49 9.65 -9.31 -5.28
C ALA A 49 9.91 -9.45 -3.76
N ILE A 50 8.98 -8.98 -2.93
CA ILE A 50 9.02 -9.17 -1.47
C ILE A 50 8.92 -10.66 -1.11
N HIS A 51 8.10 -11.45 -1.82
CA HIS A 51 7.99 -12.89 -1.56
C HIS A 51 9.35 -13.58 -1.63
N PHE A 52 10.14 -13.28 -2.67
CA PHE A 52 11.50 -13.80 -2.80
C PHE A 52 12.45 -13.24 -1.74
N ALA A 53 12.35 -11.95 -1.41
CA ALA A 53 13.17 -11.34 -0.36
C ALA A 53 12.92 -11.96 1.03
N LEU A 54 11.65 -12.29 1.33
CA LEU A 54 11.25 -12.89 2.61
C LEU A 54 11.69 -14.35 2.76
N THR A 55 11.90 -15.09 1.66
CA THR A 55 12.37 -16.48 1.72
C THR A 55 13.71 -16.61 2.44
N SER A 56 14.57 -15.60 2.31
CA SER A 56 15.88 -15.55 2.97
C SER A 56 15.88 -14.66 4.22
N ALA A 57 14.73 -14.12 4.64
CA ALA A 57 14.63 -13.21 5.78
C ALA A 57 14.43 -13.97 7.10
N LYS A 58 14.93 -13.38 8.20
CA LYS A 58 14.78 -13.95 9.56
C LYS A 58 13.34 -13.94 10.06
N ASN A 59 12.50 -13.04 9.57
CA ASN A 59 11.11 -12.88 10.01
C ASN A 59 10.22 -12.36 8.86
N ASN A 60 8.92 -12.30 9.11
CA ASN A 60 7.88 -11.86 8.17
C ASN A 60 7.43 -10.41 8.40
N ILE A 61 8.27 -9.59 9.02
CA ILE A 61 7.95 -8.19 9.36
C ILE A 61 8.48 -7.28 8.26
N ILE A 62 7.60 -6.46 7.69
CA ILE A 62 7.96 -5.47 6.67
C ILE A 62 7.64 -4.09 7.23
N MET A 63 8.62 -3.19 7.20
CA MET A 63 8.43 -1.77 7.51
C MET A 63 8.33 -0.98 6.22
N ILE A 64 7.27 -0.17 6.09
CA ILE A 64 7.10 0.77 4.99
C ILE A 64 7.30 2.18 5.53
N ALA A 65 8.35 2.85 5.04
CA ALA A 65 8.68 4.22 5.39
C ALA A 65 8.93 5.04 4.12
N GLY A 66 9.09 6.34 4.26
CA GLY A 66 9.29 7.24 3.12
C GLY A 66 9.88 8.57 3.57
N PRO A 67 10.52 9.30 2.63
CA PRO A 67 11.41 10.42 2.96
C PRO A 67 10.69 11.68 3.43
N SER A 68 9.39 11.82 3.15
CA SER A 68 8.62 13.01 3.50
C SER A 68 7.13 12.70 3.73
N PRO A 69 6.35 13.63 4.31
CA PRO A 69 4.89 13.52 4.39
C PRO A 69 4.25 13.39 3.01
N GLU A 70 3.06 12.78 2.94
CA GLU A 70 2.21 12.75 1.73
C GLU A 70 2.79 12.01 0.49
N VAL A 71 3.96 11.40 0.58
CA VAL A 71 4.58 10.58 -0.50
C VAL A 71 3.86 9.26 -0.83
N GLY A 72 2.70 8.99 -0.23
CA GLY A 72 1.90 7.79 -0.52
C GLY A 72 2.15 6.56 0.36
N LYS A 73 2.91 6.68 1.47
CA LYS A 73 3.21 5.55 2.39
C LYS A 73 1.96 4.76 2.82
N SER A 74 0.91 5.46 3.27
CA SER A 74 -0.34 4.83 3.72
C SER A 74 -1.10 4.16 2.58
N PHE A 75 -1.05 4.75 1.37
CA PHE A 75 -1.64 4.14 0.17
C PHE A 75 -0.94 2.83 -0.18
N ILE A 76 0.40 2.84 -0.25
CA ILE A 76 1.18 1.63 -0.54
C ILE A 76 0.92 0.56 0.53
N SER A 77 1.00 0.92 1.81
CA SER A 77 0.87 -0.02 2.93
C SER A 77 -0.49 -0.71 2.95
N THR A 78 -1.58 0.08 2.81
CA THR A 78 -2.95 -0.45 2.87
C THR A 78 -3.26 -1.37 1.68
N ASN A 79 -2.92 -0.94 0.47
CA ASN A 79 -3.19 -1.73 -0.73
C ASN A 79 -2.30 -2.97 -0.79
N LEU A 80 -1.01 -2.86 -0.42
CA LEU A 80 -0.11 -4.00 -0.38
C LEU A 80 -0.57 -5.04 0.66
N ALA A 81 -0.97 -4.61 1.85
CA ALA A 81 -1.55 -5.51 2.86
C ALA A 81 -2.80 -6.23 2.33
N THR A 82 -3.68 -5.51 1.61
CA THR A 82 -4.86 -6.08 0.96
C THR A 82 -4.49 -7.11 -0.10
N ILE A 83 -3.48 -6.82 -0.93
CA ILE A 83 -3.00 -7.71 -1.99
C ILE A 83 -2.35 -8.99 -1.42
N PHE A 84 -1.65 -8.89 -0.28
CA PHE A 84 -1.18 -10.05 0.47
C PHE A 84 -2.35 -10.88 1.04
N ALA A 85 -3.35 -10.21 1.62
CA ALA A 85 -4.52 -10.87 2.19
C ALA A 85 -5.35 -11.60 1.11
N GLN A 86 -5.53 -11.01 -0.07
CA GLN A 86 -6.16 -11.63 -1.25
C GLN A 86 -5.39 -12.86 -1.73
N GLY A 87 -4.09 -12.96 -1.44
CA GLY A 87 -3.27 -14.15 -1.66
C GLY A 87 -3.38 -15.20 -0.55
N ASN A 88 -4.47 -15.20 0.23
CA ASN A 88 -4.73 -16.10 1.36
C ASN A 88 -3.67 -16.05 2.48
N LYS A 89 -3.01 -14.90 2.66
CA LYS A 89 -2.11 -14.69 3.81
C LYS A 89 -2.86 -14.02 4.96
N ARG A 90 -2.55 -14.40 6.19
CA ARG A 90 -2.96 -13.63 7.38
C ARG A 90 -2.02 -12.44 7.50
N VAL A 91 -2.57 -11.23 7.39
CA VAL A 91 -1.81 -9.99 7.37
C VAL A 91 -2.27 -9.10 8.51
N LEU A 92 -1.32 -8.59 9.30
CA LEU A 92 -1.55 -7.53 10.27
C LEU A 92 -0.88 -6.26 9.76
N LEU A 93 -1.67 -5.20 9.60
CA LEU A 93 -1.18 -3.88 9.23
C LEU A 93 -1.23 -2.97 10.46
N ILE A 94 -0.10 -2.37 10.80
CA ILE A 94 0.06 -1.53 12.01
C ILE A 94 0.37 -0.10 11.57
N ASP A 95 -0.41 0.88 12.05
CA ASP A 95 -0.08 2.30 11.89
C ASP A 95 0.93 2.69 12.97
N ALA A 96 2.20 2.86 12.59
CA ALA A 96 3.23 3.34 13.49
C ALA A 96 3.38 4.87 13.48
N ASP A 97 2.64 5.60 12.62
CA ASP A 97 2.66 7.07 12.60
C ASP A 97 1.67 7.62 13.63
N MET A 98 2.13 7.78 14.87
CA MET A 98 1.31 8.32 15.96
C MET A 98 1.03 9.82 15.85
N ARG A 99 1.67 10.56 14.93
CA ARG A 99 1.52 12.02 14.81
C ARG A 99 0.49 12.41 13.77
N ARG A 100 0.58 11.81 12.59
CA ARG A 100 -0.30 12.12 11.44
C ARG A 100 -0.96 10.87 10.86
N GLY A 101 -1.00 9.77 11.61
CA GLY A 101 -1.66 8.52 11.21
C GLY A 101 -3.12 8.73 10.84
N TYR A 102 -3.47 8.35 9.61
CA TYR A 102 -4.85 8.37 9.11
C TYR A 102 -5.26 7.02 8.54
N MET A 103 -4.51 5.94 8.83
CA MET A 103 -4.77 4.63 8.24
C MET A 103 -6.13 4.05 8.66
N HIS A 104 -6.63 4.42 9.84
CA HIS A 104 -7.99 4.11 10.32
C HIS A 104 -9.13 4.66 9.45
N LYS A 105 -8.83 5.55 8.50
CA LYS A 105 -9.81 6.07 7.54
C LYS A 105 -9.92 5.20 6.29
N TYR A 106 -9.02 4.25 6.05
CA TYR A 106 -9.11 3.36 4.89
C TYR A 106 -10.17 2.26 5.05
#